data_AF-A0A5M3Y5Y3-F1
#
_entry.id   AF-A0A5M3Y5Y3-F1
#
_cell.length_a   1.000
_cell.length_b   1.000
_cell.length_c   1.000
_cell.angle_alpha   90.00
_cell.angle_beta   90.00
_cell.angle_gamma   90.00
#
_symmetry.space_group_name_H-M   'P 1'
#
loop_
_entity.id
_entity.type
_entity.pdbx_description
1 polymer ?
#
loop_
_entity_poly.entity_id
_entity_poly.type
_entity_poly.pdbx_seq_one_letter_code
_entity_poly.pdbx_strand_id
1 'polypeptide(L)'
;MRGDITRLLNDTSLTALTTLIDYYAFPSDAPGMAARPMNGTPVDRVRHVERALAEAMGSPRFVPHLVLHETEAWVLADCNRLAEAMGSPCPDLAQQVTSLGGPEPVNDHPSTAPSKRIGEAYQDYRKTGRRPNDHRRPGRGGRPRPLPPR
;
A
#
# COMPACT_ATOMS: atom_id res chain seq x y z
N MET A 1 15.25 -8.13 4.07
CA MET A 1 14.45 -7.59 5.20
C MET A 1 15.10 -7.84 6.56
N ARG A 2 15.10 -9.05 7.15
CA ARG A 2 15.66 -9.25 8.51
C ARG A 2 17.11 -8.78 8.63
N GLY A 3 17.98 -9.15 7.69
CA GLY A 3 19.38 -8.70 7.66
C GLY A 3 19.51 -7.18 7.58
N ASP A 4 18.66 -6.51 6.80
CA ASP A 4 18.68 -5.04 6.66
C ASP A 4 18.25 -4.36 7.96
N ILE A 5 17.20 -4.86 8.60
CA ILE A 5 16.71 -4.34 9.89
C ILE A 5 17.80 -4.53 10.95
N THR A 6 18.41 -5.71 11.05
CA THR A 6 19.52 -5.95 12.00
C THR A 6 20.70 -5.01 11.73
N ARG A 7 21.08 -4.85 10.45
CA ARG A 7 22.17 -3.93 10.06
C ARG A 7 21.87 -2.49 10.47
N LEU A 8 20.65 -2.01 10.22
CA LEU A 8 20.24 -0.66 10.59
C LEU A 8 20.17 -0.49 12.11
N LEU A 9 19.65 -1.47 12.84
CA LEU A 9 19.62 -1.41 14.31
C LEU A 9 21.03 -1.42 14.94
N ASN A 10 22.04 -1.96 14.26
CA ASN A 10 23.42 -1.86 14.72
C ASN A 10 24.02 -0.46 14.55
N ASP A 11 23.38 0.43 13.79
CA ASP A 11 23.74 1.84 13.76
C ASP A 11 23.28 2.51 15.05
N THR A 12 24.25 2.94 15.86
CA THR A 12 23.99 3.58 17.16
C THR A 12 23.52 5.02 17.04
N SER A 13 23.65 5.64 15.85
CA SER A 13 23.09 6.97 15.59
C SER A 13 21.57 6.95 15.45
N LEU A 14 20.97 5.78 15.18
CA LEU A 14 19.53 5.62 15.07
C LEU A 14 18.87 5.44 16.44
N THR A 15 17.98 6.38 16.77
CA THR A 15 17.12 6.32 17.95
C THR A 15 15.97 5.32 17.78
N ALA A 16 15.38 5.26 16.59
CA ALA A 16 14.29 4.36 16.26
C ALA A 16 14.33 3.97 14.78
N LEU A 17 13.82 2.78 14.49
CA LEU A 17 13.66 2.24 13.14
C LEU A 17 12.22 1.75 12.96
N THR A 18 11.60 2.18 11.88
CA THR A 18 10.28 1.71 11.45
C THR A 18 10.31 1.19 10.01
N THR A 19 9.22 0.58 9.58
CA THR A 19 9.07 0.03 8.22
C THR A 19 7.91 0.70 7.51
N LEU A 20 7.95 0.68 6.18
CA LEU A 20 6.82 1.05 5.36
C LEU A 20 6.56 -0.03 4.33
N ILE A 21 5.75 -1.01 4.68
CA ILE A 21 5.55 -2.20 3.84
C ILE A 21 4.06 -2.48 3.71
N ASP A 22 3.61 -2.76 2.48
CA ASP A 22 2.24 -3.18 2.19
C ASP A 22 1.93 -4.52 2.90
N TYR A 23 0.91 -4.48 3.76
CA TYR A 23 0.45 -5.64 4.52
C TYR A 23 -0.01 -6.80 3.64
N TYR A 24 -0.69 -6.51 2.52
CA TYR A 24 -1.23 -7.56 1.64
C TYR A 24 -0.18 -8.18 0.73
N ALA A 25 0.90 -7.44 0.45
CA ALA A 25 2.07 -7.95 -0.24
C ALA A 25 3.12 -8.55 0.72
N PHE A 26 2.85 -8.56 2.03
CA PHE A 26 3.81 -9.03 3.02
C PHE A 26 3.99 -10.56 2.96
N PRO A 27 5.22 -11.09 3.10
CA PRO A 27 5.47 -12.53 2.98
C PRO A 27 4.62 -13.35 3.96
N SER A 28 3.97 -14.41 3.45
CA SER A 28 3.06 -15.24 4.25
C SER A 28 3.76 -16.04 5.35
N ASP A 29 5.06 -16.25 5.23
CA ASP A 29 5.94 -16.93 6.19
C ASP A 29 6.56 -15.97 7.22
N ALA A 30 6.26 -14.68 7.16
CA ALA A 30 6.76 -13.70 8.12
C ALA A 30 6.15 -13.91 9.52
N PRO A 31 6.85 -13.48 10.60
CA PRO A 31 6.34 -13.56 11.96
C PRO A 31 4.92 -13.00 12.11
N GLY A 32 4.04 -13.76 12.76
CA GLY A 32 2.65 -13.38 13.01
C GLY A 32 1.68 -13.58 11.84
N MET A 33 2.15 -13.80 10.60
CA MET A 33 1.26 -13.92 9.43
C MET A 33 0.40 -15.19 9.45
N ALA A 34 0.92 -16.32 9.94
CA ALA A 34 0.15 -17.55 10.08
C ALA A 34 -0.83 -17.53 11.26
N ALA A 35 -0.55 -16.74 12.31
CA ALA A 35 -1.28 -16.74 13.57
C ALA A 35 -2.28 -15.57 13.70
N ARG A 36 -2.58 -14.88 12.59
CA ARG A 36 -3.47 -13.72 12.58
C ARG A 36 -4.86 -14.09 13.09
N PRO A 37 -5.51 -13.20 13.87
CA PRO A 37 -6.87 -13.44 14.35
C PRO A 37 -7.85 -13.50 13.18
N MET A 38 -8.42 -14.68 12.92
CA MET A 38 -9.41 -14.89 11.86
C MET A 38 -10.64 -14.00 12.05
N ASN A 39 -11.08 -13.80 13.29
CA ASN A 39 -12.25 -13.00 13.62
C ASN A 39 -11.93 -11.52 13.91
N GLY A 40 -10.65 -11.11 13.84
CA GLY A 40 -10.25 -9.73 14.07
C GLY A 40 -10.48 -8.84 12.86
N THR A 41 -10.63 -7.53 13.09
CA THR A 41 -10.66 -6.53 12.02
C THR A 41 -9.32 -6.53 11.25
N PRO A 42 -9.26 -5.97 10.03
CA PRO A 42 -8.00 -5.87 9.30
C PRO A 42 -6.91 -5.12 10.10
N VAL A 43 -7.29 -4.09 10.86
CA VAL A 43 -6.42 -3.36 11.79
C VAL A 43 -5.88 -4.28 12.89
N ASP A 44 -6.73 -5.12 13.49
CA ASP A 44 -6.29 -6.08 14.52
C ASP A 44 -5.27 -7.08 13.96
N ARG A 45 -5.47 -7.52 12.72
CA ARG A 45 -4.55 -8.44 12.05
C ARG A 45 -3.22 -7.78 11.73
N VAL A 46 -3.21 -6.50 11.33
CA VAL A 46 -1.97 -5.72 11.14
C VAL A 46 -1.22 -5.56 12.45
N ARG A 47 -1.89 -5.08 13.50
CA ARG A 47 -1.30 -4.91 14.83
C ARG A 47 -0.74 -6.21 15.39
N HIS A 48 -1.41 -7.33 15.15
CA HIS A 48 -0.91 -8.65 15.51
C HIS A 48 0.44 -8.95 14.84
N VAL A 49 0.55 -8.72 13.52
CA VAL A 49 1.78 -8.98 12.76
C VAL A 49 2.89 -8.02 13.16
N GLU A 50 2.59 -6.73 13.33
CA GLU A 50 3.56 -5.73 13.81
C GLU A 50 4.14 -6.13 15.18
N ARG A 51 3.29 -6.54 16.13
CA ARG A 51 3.76 -7.02 17.43
C ARG A 51 4.66 -8.26 17.30
N ALA A 52 4.25 -9.24 16.50
CA ALA A 52 5.05 -10.45 16.29
C ALA A 52 6.41 -10.14 15.62
N LEU A 53 6.46 -9.16 14.71
CA LEU A 53 7.71 -8.68 14.11
C LEU A 53 8.60 -7.99 15.14
N ALA A 54 8.03 -7.14 15.99
CA ALA A 54 8.77 -6.45 17.05
C ALA A 54 9.40 -7.46 18.03
N GLU A 55 8.61 -8.44 18.48
CA GLU A 55 9.06 -9.54 19.34
C GLU A 55 10.16 -10.37 18.67
N ALA A 56 10.00 -10.73 17.40
CA ALA A 56 10.99 -11.51 16.65
C ALA A 56 12.33 -10.78 16.45
N MET A 57 12.31 -9.44 16.42
CA MET A 57 13.52 -8.62 16.34
C MET A 57 14.15 -8.34 17.70
N GLY A 58 13.35 -8.32 18.77
CA GLY A 58 13.83 -8.20 20.16
C GLY A 58 14.50 -6.86 20.50
N SER A 59 14.29 -5.83 19.69
CA SER A 59 14.90 -4.50 19.90
C SER A 59 13.82 -3.47 20.23
N PRO A 60 13.92 -2.74 21.36
CA PRO A 60 12.96 -1.68 21.69
C PRO A 60 13.03 -0.49 20.73
N ARG A 61 14.12 -0.38 19.96
CA ARG A 61 14.29 0.65 18.92
C ARG A 61 13.56 0.29 17.63
N PHE A 62 13.05 -0.93 17.48
CA PHE A 62 12.33 -1.35 16.29
C PHE A 62 10.82 -1.24 16.50
N VAL A 63 10.18 -0.36 15.74
CA VAL A 63 8.75 -0.12 15.75
C VAL A 63 8.22 -0.47 14.35
N PRO A 64 7.92 -1.74 14.06
CA PRO A 64 7.44 -2.14 12.74
C PRO A 64 6.12 -1.46 12.43
N HIS A 65 5.98 -1.04 11.18
CA HIS A 65 4.74 -0.51 10.66
C HIS A 65 4.41 -1.16 9.31
N LEU A 66 3.20 -1.69 9.20
CA LEU A 66 2.64 -2.27 7.99
C LEU A 66 1.46 -1.43 7.52
N VAL A 67 1.47 -1.09 6.23
CA VAL A 67 0.42 -0.27 5.62
C VAL A 67 -0.74 -1.18 5.25
N LEU A 68 -1.87 -1.01 5.93
CA LEU A 68 -3.09 -1.77 5.67
C LEU A 68 -3.77 -1.35 4.35
N HIS A 69 -3.62 -0.09 3.95
CA HIS A 69 -4.34 0.52 2.84
C HIS A 69 -3.39 0.97 1.72
N GLU A 70 -3.91 1.19 0.52
CA GLU A 70 -3.06 1.64 -0.60
C GLU A 70 -2.44 3.01 -0.27
N THR A 71 -1.19 3.22 -0.71
CA THR A 71 -0.39 4.44 -0.50
C THR A 71 -1.09 5.74 -0.94
N GLU A 72 -2.13 5.63 -1.75
CA GLU A 72 -2.98 6.72 -2.22
C GLU A 72 -3.74 7.43 -1.09
N ALA A 73 -4.02 6.75 0.02
CA ALA A 73 -4.52 7.40 1.23
C ALA A 73 -3.56 8.51 1.71
N TRP A 74 -2.24 8.30 1.61
CA TRP A 74 -1.24 9.28 2.02
C TRP A 74 -1.06 10.40 1.00
N VAL A 75 -1.26 10.09 -0.28
CA VAL A 75 -1.37 11.13 -1.32
C VAL A 75 -2.57 12.04 -1.04
N LEU A 76 -3.67 11.49 -0.51
CA LEU A 76 -4.81 12.27 -0.03
C LEU A 76 -4.52 13.04 1.27
N ALA A 77 -3.60 12.58 2.10
CA ALA A 77 -3.19 13.30 3.32
C ALA A 77 -2.55 14.67 3.00
N ASP A 78 -1.88 14.78 1.84
CA ASP A 78 -1.29 16.02 1.36
C ASP A 78 -1.99 16.48 0.05
N CYS A 79 -3.27 16.83 0.19
CA CYS A 79 -4.08 17.35 -0.91
C CYS A 79 -3.44 18.56 -1.62
N ASN A 80 -2.63 19.35 -0.91
CA ASN A 80 -1.92 20.49 -1.50
C ASN A 80 -0.83 20.03 -2.46
N ARG A 81 0.00 19.05 -2.07
CA ARG A 81 1.00 18.47 -2.99
C ARG A 81 0.37 17.70 -4.14
N LEU A 82 -0.77 17.05 -3.90
CA LEU A 82 -1.54 16.43 -4.98
C LEU A 82 -2.02 17.50 -5.98
N ALA A 83 -2.55 18.63 -5.49
CA ALA A 83 -2.96 19.74 -6.33
C ALA A 83 -1.81 20.35 -7.14
N GLU A 84 -0.63 20.52 -6.52
CA GLU A 84 0.59 20.95 -7.21
C GLU A 84 1.00 19.98 -8.32
N ALA A 85 1.01 18.67 -8.03
CA ALA A 85 1.40 17.63 -8.98
C ALA A 85 0.41 17.51 -10.16
N MET A 86 -0.88 17.75 -9.92
CA MET A 86 -1.93 17.73 -10.93
C MET A 86 -2.14 19.09 -11.61
N GLY A 87 -1.41 20.13 -11.19
CA GLY A 87 -1.55 21.49 -11.72
C GLY A 87 -2.91 22.14 -11.50
N SER A 88 -3.73 21.59 -10.59
CA SER A 88 -5.09 22.08 -10.32
C SER A 88 -5.55 21.74 -8.89
N PRO A 89 -6.09 22.71 -8.14
CA PRO A 89 -6.63 22.45 -6.79
C PRO A 89 -7.95 21.68 -6.84
N CYS A 90 -8.16 20.78 -5.87
CA CYS A 90 -9.44 20.09 -5.65
C CYS A 90 -9.92 20.30 -4.19
N PRO A 91 -10.67 21.39 -3.91
CA PRO A 91 -11.15 21.71 -2.57
C PRO A 91 -12.04 20.62 -1.96
N ASP A 92 -12.86 19.97 -2.80
CA ASP A 92 -13.79 18.93 -2.37
C ASP A 92 -13.07 17.72 -1.79
N LEU A 93 -11.92 17.36 -2.37
CA LEU A 93 -11.10 16.25 -1.91
C LEU A 93 -10.44 16.55 -0.56
N ALA A 94 -9.92 17.77 -0.39
CA ALA A 94 -9.33 18.23 0.87
C ALA A 94 -10.36 18.29 2.02
N GLN A 95 -11.58 18.72 1.71
CA GLN A 95 -12.68 18.77 2.67
C GLN A 95 -13.11 17.36 3.09
N GLN A 96 -13.18 16.41 2.15
CA GLN A 96 -13.51 15.01 2.44
C GLN A 96 -12.49 14.35 3.38
N VAL A 97 -11.19 14.51 3.14
CA VAL A 97 -10.12 13.95 3.99
C VAL A 97 -10.20 14.51 5.41
N THR A 98 -10.43 15.82 5.53
CA THR A 98 -10.56 16.48 6.84
C THR A 98 -11.80 16.00 7.58
N SER A 99 -12.93 15.83 6.89
CA SER A 99 -14.19 15.37 7.49
C SER A 99 -14.15 13.94 8.03
N LEU A 100 -13.27 13.09 7.48
CA LEU A 100 -13.11 11.70 7.90
C LEU A 100 -12.06 11.50 9.00
N GLY A 101 -11.48 12.59 9.53
CA GLY A 101 -10.48 12.52 10.61
C GLY A 101 -9.07 12.16 10.13
N GLY A 102 -8.81 12.26 8.82
CA GLY A 102 -7.48 12.03 8.24
C GLY A 102 -7.51 11.06 7.06
N PRO A 103 -6.32 10.69 6.54
CA PRO A 103 -6.19 9.88 5.32
C PRO A 103 -6.55 8.40 5.50
N GLU A 104 -6.45 7.87 6.70
CA GLU A 104 -6.63 6.43 6.97
C GLU A 104 -8.11 5.99 6.86
N PRO A 105 -9.09 6.70 7.47
CA PRO A 105 -10.51 6.34 7.36
C PRO A 105 -11.11 6.59 5.97
N VAL A 106 -10.39 7.31 5.11
CA VAL A 106 -10.79 7.55 3.72
C VAL A 106 -10.95 6.22 2.95
N ASN A 107 -10.34 5.12 3.40
CA ASN A 107 -10.43 3.81 2.76
C ASN A 107 -11.52 2.86 3.31
N ASP A 108 -12.60 3.37 3.90
CA ASP A 108 -13.63 2.53 4.54
C ASP A 108 -14.43 1.62 3.59
N HIS A 109 -14.42 1.83 2.27
CA HIS A 109 -15.13 0.96 1.33
C HIS A 109 -14.46 0.84 -0.07
N PRO A 110 -14.51 -0.31 -0.76
CA PRO A 110 -13.94 -0.48 -2.10
C PRO A 110 -14.51 0.46 -3.17
N SER A 111 -15.74 0.95 -3.01
CA SER A 111 -16.33 1.96 -3.90
C SER A 111 -15.81 3.36 -3.62
N THR A 112 -15.31 3.62 -2.41
CA THR A 112 -14.71 4.86 -1.95
C THR A 112 -13.22 4.66 -1.66
N ALA A 113 -12.52 3.90 -2.50
CA ALA A 113 -11.07 3.79 -2.37
C ALA A 113 -10.40 5.13 -2.71
N PRO A 114 -9.28 5.49 -2.07
CA PRO A 114 -8.51 6.71 -2.38
C PRO A 114 -8.29 6.97 -3.88
N SER A 115 -7.81 5.98 -4.65
CA SER A 115 -7.66 6.10 -6.13
C SER A 115 -8.95 6.44 -6.86
N LYS A 116 -10.10 5.94 -6.41
CA LYS A 116 -11.37 6.23 -7.07
C LYS A 116 -11.76 7.68 -6.86
N ARG A 117 -11.58 8.21 -5.64
CA ARG A 117 -11.77 9.65 -5.36
C ARG A 117 -10.82 10.53 -6.15
N ILE A 118 -9.54 10.13 -6.26
CA ILE A 118 -8.57 10.89 -7.07
C ILE A 118 -8.95 10.82 -8.56
N GLY A 119 -9.41 9.66 -9.06
CA GLY A 119 -9.87 9.51 -10.45
C GLY A 119 -11.16 10.27 -10.77
N GLU A 120 -12.05 10.44 -9.80
CA GLU A 120 -13.24 11.30 -9.91
C GLU A 120 -12.87 12.79 -9.90
N ALA A 121 -11.93 13.17 -9.04
CA ALA A 121 -11.44 14.55 -8.92
C ALA A 121 -10.55 14.98 -10.11
N TYR A 122 -9.76 14.05 -10.65
CA TYR A 122 -8.80 14.31 -11.72
C TYR A 122 -8.91 13.23 -12.80
N GLN A 123 -9.48 13.59 -13.94
CA GLN A 123 -9.68 12.68 -15.07
C GLN A 123 -8.37 12.12 -15.65
N ASP A 124 -7.26 12.87 -15.50
CA ASP A 124 -5.92 12.47 -15.95
C ASP A 124 -5.19 11.56 -14.97
N TYR A 125 -5.77 11.31 -13.78
CA TYR A 125 -5.16 10.44 -12.79
C TYR A 125 -5.15 8.99 -13.27
N ARG A 126 -3.96 8.46 -13.52
CA ARG A 126 -3.74 7.05 -13.83
C ARG A 126 -3.06 6.38 -12.66
N LYS A 127 -3.81 5.51 -11.99
CA LYS A 127 -3.24 4.56 -11.04
C LYS A 127 -2.24 3.66 -11.75
N THR A 128 -0.95 3.87 -11.50
CA THR A 128 0.11 2.97 -11.96
C THR A 128 0.10 1.71 -11.10
N GLY A 129 -0.82 0.80 -11.41
CA GLY A 129 -0.91 -0.50 -10.75
C GLY A 129 0.28 -1.39 -11.13
N ARG A 130 1.45 -1.19 -10.52
CA ARG A 130 2.48 -2.23 -10.51
C ARG A 130 2.20 -3.19 -9.35
N ARG A 131 1.15 -4.00 -9.48
CA ARG A 131 1.05 -5.23 -8.70
C ARG A 131 2.24 -6.11 -9.11
N PRO A 132 3.09 -6.60 -8.18
CA PRO A 132 4.28 -7.38 -8.56
C PRO A 132 4.02 -8.71 -9.27
N ASN A 133 2.77 -9.05 -9.65
CA ASN A 133 2.40 -10.36 -10.20
C ASN A 133 1.51 -10.36 -11.46
N ASP A 134 1.34 -9.24 -12.18
CA ASP A 134 0.70 -9.32 -13.51
C ASP A 134 1.70 -9.78 -14.58
N HIS A 135 2.03 -11.07 -14.55
CA HIS A 135 2.72 -11.74 -15.66
C HIS A 135 1.74 -12.03 -16.80
N ARG A 136 1.14 -10.99 -17.40
CA ARG A 136 0.61 -11.12 -18.75
C ARG A 136 1.79 -11.16 -19.71
N ARG A 137 2.13 -12.39 -20.13
CA ARG A 137 3.03 -12.65 -21.26
C ARG A 137 2.55 -11.84 -22.46
N PRO A 138 3.42 -11.06 -23.16
CA PRO A 138 3.06 -10.53 -24.46
C PRO A 138 2.81 -11.71 -25.41
N GLY A 139 1.63 -11.72 -26.03
CA GLY A 139 1.18 -12.77 -26.94
C GLY A 139 2.18 -13.01 -28.07
N ARG A 140 2.70 -14.23 -28.15
CA ARG A 140 3.44 -14.70 -29.32
C ARG A 140 2.46 -14.99 -30.46
N GLY A 141 2.60 -14.24 -31.55
CA GLY A 141 2.47 -14.74 -32.93
C GLY A 141 1.09 -15.16 -33.41
N GLY A 142 0.35 -14.23 -34.00
CA GLY A 142 -0.67 -14.58 -34.99
C GLY A 142 -0.01 -15.25 -36.19
N ARG A 143 -0.35 -16.51 -36.49
CA ARG A 143 -0.07 -17.12 -37.78
C ARG A 143 -1.10 -16.64 -38.81
N PRO A 144 -0.73 -16.34 -40.06
CA PRO A 144 -1.70 -15.96 -41.08
C PRO A 144 -2.58 -17.16 -41.46
N ARG A 145 -3.88 -16.89 -41.69
CA ARG A 145 -4.87 -17.87 -42.20
C ARG A 145 -4.46 -18.39 -43.58
N PRO A 146 -4.60 -19.70 -43.88
CA PRO A 146 -4.50 -20.18 -45.24
C PRO A 146 -5.76 -19.83 -46.04
N LEU A 147 -5.58 -19.47 -47.31
CA LEU A 147 -6.64 -19.25 -48.31
C LEU A 147 -7.32 -20.58 -48.67
N PRO A 148 -8.63 -20.58 -49.03
CA PRO A 148 -9.33 -21.79 -49.43
C PRO A 148 -8.98 -22.19 -50.89
N PRO A 149 -8.85 -23.49 -51.20
CA PRO A 149 -8.61 -23.95 -52.56
C PRO A 149 -9.89 -23.92 -53.42
N ARG A 150 -9.72 -23.75 -54.74
CA ARG A 150 -10.72 -24.00 -55.78
C ARG A 150 -10.69 -25.45 -56.21
#